data_AF-A0A6N1DNZ3-F1
#
_entry.id   AF-A0A6N1DNZ3-F1
#
_cell.length_a   1.000
_cell.length_b   1.000
_cell.length_c   1.000
_cell.angle_alpha   90.00
_cell.angle_beta   90.00
_cell.angle_gamma   90.00
#
_symmetry.space_group_name_H-M   'P 1'
#
loop_
_entity.id
_entity.type
_entity.pdbx_description
1 polymer ?
#
loop_
_entity_poly.entity_id
_entity_poly.type
_entity_poly.pdbx_seq_one_letter_code
_entity_poly.pdbx_strand_id
1 'polypeptide(L)'
;MAERDDSFSAMMAAVQAFHDKHDFKNTGGEDMTYRVALMAEELGEIAACVTKGKAPEALAEEVADLFILVLGTAISAGFKLDEAFWRKMDKLATRESRMINGRIRVSEFRDA
;
A
#
# COMPACT_ATOMS: atom_id res chain seq x y z
N MET A 1 -18.72 19.55 0.26
CA MET A 1 -17.97 18.29 0.42
C MET A 1 -17.80 18.10 1.92
N ALA A 2 -18.25 16.98 2.48
CA ALA A 2 -18.09 16.73 3.90
C ALA A 2 -16.59 16.71 4.25
N GLU A 3 -16.21 17.42 5.30
CA GLU A 3 -14.86 17.47 5.86
C GLU A 3 -14.46 16.03 6.20
N ARG A 4 -13.46 15.48 5.52
CA ARG A 4 -12.94 14.14 5.81
C ARG A 4 -11.97 14.28 6.97
N ASP A 5 -12.14 13.44 7.99
CA ASP A 5 -11.10 13.22 9.01
C ASP A 5 -9.95 12.52 8.27
N ASP A 6 -8.84 13.21 8.01
CA ASP A 6 -7.72 12.70 7.20
C ASP A 6 -6.78 11.75 8.00
N SER A 7 -7.27 11.19 9.11
CA SER A 7 -6.52 10.21 9.90
C SER A 7 -6.43 8.84 9.20
N PHE A 8 -5.33 8.12 9.45
CA PHE A 8 -5.15 6.74 8.97
C PHE A 8 -6.33 5.83 9.37
N SER A 9 -6.88 6.04 10.57
CA SER A 9 -8.07 5.34 11.05
C SER A 9 -9.30 5.59 10.19
N ALA A 10 -9.52 6.83 9.74
CA ALA A 10 -10.61 7.15 8.84
C ALA A 10 -10.43 6.52 7.45
N MET A 11 -9.20 6.47 6.94
CA MET A 11 -8.89 5.75 5.68
C MET A 11 -9.19 4.26 5.82
N MET A 12 -8.73 3.62 6.89
CA MET A 12 -9.05 2.21 7.18
C MET A 12 -10.56 1.96 7.30
N ALA A 13 -11.28 2.85 7.99
CA ALA A 13 -12.73 2.75 8.13
C ALA A 13 -13.46 2.89 6.79
N ALA A 14 -13.00 3.78 5.91
CA ALA A 14 -13.56 3.94 4.57
C ALA A 14 -13.37 2.66 3.71
N VAL A 15 -12.19 2.03 3.78
CA VAL A 15 -11.93 0.77 3.06
C VAL A 15 -12.72 -0.39 3.66
N GLN A 16 -12.88 -0.46 4.98
CA GLN A 16 -13.74 -1.46 5.63
C GLN A 16 -15.20 -1.31 5.16
N ALA A 17 -15.73 -0.08 5.16
CA ALA A 17 -17.09 0.17 4.69
C ALA A 17 -17.27 -0.23 3.22
N PHE A 18 -16.22 -0.09 2.40
CA PHE A 18 -16.22 -0.57 1.02
C PHE A 18 -16.26 -2.11 0.95
N HIS A 19 -15.44 -2.82 1.74
CA HIS A 19 -15.49 -4.28 1.84
C HIS A 19 -16.86 -4.79 2.27
N ASP A 20 -17.45 -4.17 3.30
CA ASP A 20 -18.76 -4.54 3.85
C ASP A 20 -19.87 -4.31 2.82
N LYS A 21 -19.83 -3.16 2.13
CA LYS A 21 -20.81 -2.81 1.08
C LYS A 21 -20.82 -3.82 -0.08
N HIS A 22 -19.65 -4.36 -0.42
CA HIS A 22 -19.49 -5.29 -1.52
C HIS A 22 -19.42 -6.76 -1.10
N ASP A 23 -19.58 -7.04 0.20
CA ASP A 23 -19.55 -8.37 0.80
C ASP A 23 -18.34 -9.21 0.34
N PHE A 24 -17.15 -8.58 0.29
CA PHE A 24 -15.93 -9.24 -0.18
C PHE A 24 -15.58 -10.50 0.60
N LYS A 25 -15.95 -10.53 1.89
CA LYS A 25 -15.75 -11.69 2.77
C LYS A 25 -16.45 -12.94 2.26
N ASN A 26 -17.67 -12.81 1.74
CA ASN A 26 -18.46 -13.96 1.28
C ASN A 26 -18.42 -14.16 -0.25
N THR A 27 -17.81 -13.23 -1.00
CA THR A 27 -17.74 -13.28 -2.47
C THR A 27 -16.34 -13.62 -3.00
N GLY A 28 -15.38 -13.96 -2.12
CA GLY A 28 -14.01 -14.30 -2.50
C GLY A 28 -13.08 -13.10 -2.69
N GLY A 29 -13.57 -11.87 -2.50
CA GLY A 29 -12.76 -10.64 -2.59
C GLY A 29 -11.69 -10.51 -1.49
N GLU A 30 -11.74 -11.37 -0.47
CA GLU A 30 -10.73 -11.45 0.59
C GLU A 30 -9.70 -12.57 0.39
N ASP A 31 -9.79 -13.35 -0.70
CA ASP A 31 -8.77 -14.35 -1.01
C ASP A 31 -7.41 -13.69 -1.26
N MET A 32 -6.36 -14.16 -0.58
CA MET A 32 -5.04 -13.53 -0.63
C MET A 32 -4.39 -13.64 -2.01
N THR A 33 -4.64 -14.71 -2.76
CA THR A 33 -4.11 -14.86 -4.12
C THR A 33 -4.76 -13.82 -5.04
N TYR A 34 -6.07 -13.66 -4.94
CA TYR A 34 -6.82 -12.65 -5.67
C TYR A 34 -6.36 -11.22 -5.32
N ARG A 35 -6.18 -10.90 -4.04
CA ARG A 35 -5.69 -9.58 -3.61
C ARG A 35 -4.28 -9.27 -4.12
N VAL A 36 -3.39 -10.26 -4.14
CA VAL A 36 -2.05 -10.11 -4.73
C VAL A 36 -2.13 -9.89 -6.24
N ALA A 37 -3.03 -10.58 -6.93
CA ALA A 37 -3.26 -10.36 -8.36
C ALA A 37 -3.72 -8.93 -8.65
N LEU A 38 -4.68 -8.40 -7.88
CA LEU A 38 -5.12 -7.00 -8.01
C LEU A 38 -3.98 -6.01 -7.75
N MET A 39 -3.19 -6.21 -6.69
CA MET A 39 -2.03 -5.33 -6.43
C MET A 39 -0.99 -5.38 -7.56
N ALA A 40 -0.82 -6.53 -8.23
CA ALA A 40 0.06 -6.65 -9.37
C ALA A 40 -0.47 -5.90 -10.61
N GLU A 41 -1.78 -5.84 -10.78
CA GLU A 41 -2.44 -5.05 -11.82
C GLU A 41 -2.15 -3.55 -11.64
N GLU A 42 -2.39 -3.00 -10.44
CA GLU A 42 -2.11 -1.58 -10.14
C GLU A 42 -0.62 -1.22 -10.31
N LEU A 43 0.28 -2.15 -9.95
CA LEU A 43 1.71 -1.96 -10.20
C LEU A 43 2.03 -1.90 -11.69
N GLY A 44 1.30 -2.63 -12.53
CA GLY A 44 1.37 -2.54 -13.98
C GLY A 44 0.91 -1.18 -14.50
N GLU A 45 -0.15 -0.62 -13.91
CA GLU A 45 -0.68 0.70 -14.27
C GLU A 45 0.28 1.83 -13.86
N ILE A 46 0.85 1.75 -12.65
CA ILE A 46 1.94 2.63 -12.20
C ILE A 46 3.12 2.55 -13.17
N ALA A 47 3.55 1.35 -13.56
CA ALA A 47 4.65 1.17 -14.50
C ALA A 47 4.32 1.81 -15.87
N ALA A 48 3.09 1.68 -16.35
CA ALA A 48 2.64 2.32 -17.57
C ALA A 48 2.65 3.85 -17.45
N CYS A 49 2.24 4.41 -16.31
CA CYS A 49 2.30 5.85 -16.03
C CYS A 49 3.73 6.39 -16.12
N VAL A 50 4.68 5.73 -15.46
CA VAL A 50 6.10 6.14 -15.43
C VAL A 50 6.75 6.00 -16.80
N THR A 51 6.60 4.85 -17.46
CA THR A 51 7.30 4.56 -18.72
C THR A 51 6.77 5.36 -19.91
N LYS A 52 5.49 5.73 -19.89
CA LYS A 52 4.86 6.52 -20.96
C LYS A 52 4.83 8.02 -20.67
N GLY A 53 5.38 8.46 -19.54
CA GLY A 53 5.39 9.87 -19.15
C GLY A 53 3.99 10.47 -18.98
N LYS A 54 3.06 9.71 -18.37
CA LYS A 54 1.73 10.25 -18.03
C LYS A 54 1.84 11.40 -17.03
N ALA A 55 0.78 12.20 -16.92
CA ALA A 55 0.71 13.31 -15.98
C ALA A 55 0.81 12.84 -14.51
N PRO A 56 1.37 13.65 -13.60
CA PRO A 56 1.49 13.30 -12.18
C PRO A 56 0.17 12.91 -11.52
N GLU A 57 -0.94 13.49 -11.95
CA GLU A 57 -2.28 13.21 -11.43
C GLU A 57 -2.69 11.76 -11.72
N ALA A 58 -2.41 11.26 -12.92
CA ALA A 58 -2.68 9.87 -13.26
C ALA A 58 -1.81 8.91 -12.45
N LEU A 59 -0.54 9.24 -12.23
CA LEU A 59 0.33 8.44 -11.36
C LEU A 59 -0.17 8.45 -9.91
N ALA A 60 -0.67 9.59 -9.41
CA ALA A 60 -1.22 9.70 -8.07
C ALA A 60 -2.47 8.83 -7.89
N GLU A 61 -3.32 8.71 -8.92
CA GLU A 61 -4.49 7.83 -8.94
C GLU A 61 -4.08 6.36 -8.80
N GLU A 62 -3.21 5.83 -9.67
CA GLU A 62 -2.79 4.42 -9.59
C GLU A 62 -2.08 4.10 -8.25
N VAL A 63 -1.33 5.07 -7.70
CA VAL A 63 -0.69 4.92 -6.38
C VAL A 63 -1.73 4.88 -5.26
N ALA A 64 -2.81 5.66 -5.37
CA ALA A 64 -3.91 5.63 -4.42
C ALA A 64 -4.67 4.30 -4.50
N ASP A 65 -4.89 3.77 -5.71
CA ASP A 65 -5.56 2.48 -5.93
C ASP A 65 -4.75 1.33 -5.31
N LEU A 66 -3.44 1.29 -5.59
CA LEU A 66 -2.55 0.33 -4.91
C LEU A 66 -2.59 0.48 -3.38
N PHE A 67 -2.60 1.71 -2.87
CA PHE A 67 -2.66 1.95 -1.43
C PHE A 67 -3.96 1.43 -0.81
N ILE A 68 -5.10 1.66 -1.45
CA ILE A 68 -6.41 1.12 -1.03
C ILE A 68 -6.37 -0.41 -0.99
N LEU A 69 -5.77 -1.06 -2.00
CA LEU A 69 -5.62 -2.51 -2.00
C LEU A 69 -4.74 -3.03 -0.85
N VAL A 70 -3.69 -2.29 -0.48
CA VAL A 70 -2.84 -2.62 0.67
C VAL A 70 -3.63 -2.50 1.98
N LEU A 71 -4.40 -1.42 2.17
CA LEU A 71 -5.26 -1.24 3.34
C LEU A 71 -6.28 -2.37 3.45
N GLY A 72 -6.96 -2.69 2.35
CA GLY A 72 -7.93 -3.79 2.31
C GLY A 72 -7.27 -5.15 2.53
N THR A 73 -5.99 -5.33 2.19
CA THR A 73 -5.26 -6.58 2.46
C THR A 73 -5.03 -6.74 3.95
N ALA A 74 -4.75 -5.65 4.67
CA ALA A 74 -4.67 -5.69 6.13
C ALA A 74 -6.01 -6.06 6.78
N ILE A 75 -7.12 -5.54 6.25
CA ILE A 75 -8.48 -5.91 6.66
C ILE A 75 -8.73 -7.40 6.43
N SER A 76 -8.55 -7.88 5.21
CA SER A 76 -8.81 -9.27 4.83
C SER A 76 -7.91 -10.28 5.55
N ALA A 77 -6.67 -9.91 5.84
CA ALA A 77 -5.73 -10.76 6.58
C ALA A 77 -5.78 -10.57 8.11
N GLY A 78 -6.61 -9.65 8.61
CA GLY A 78 -6.85 -9.44 10.04
C GLY A 78 -5.64 -8.93 10.83
N PHE A 79 -4.75 -8.14 10.23
CA PHE A 79 -3.60 -7.56 10.93
C PHE A 79 -3.67 -6.03 11.02
N LYS A 80 -3.06 -5.48 12.07
CA LYS A 80 -2.95 -4.04 12.29
C LYS A 80 -1.79 -3.44 11.51
N LEU A 81 -2.10 -2.81 10.38
CA LEU A 81 -1.09 -2.27 9.47
C LEU A 81 -0.32 -1.08 10.06
N ASP A 82 -0.96 -0.23 10.86
CA ASP A 82 -0.32 0.86 11.60
C ASP A 82 0.75 0.36 12.58
N GLU A 83 0.43 -0.64 13.39
CA GLU A 83 1.40 -1.26 14.30
C GLU A 83 2.55 -1.94 13.54
N ALA A 84 2.25 -2.61 12.42
CA ALA A 84 3.27 -3.22 11.57
C ALA A 84 4.17 -2.16 10.92
N PHE A 85 3.60 -1.06 10.46
CA PHE A 85 4.30 0.08 9.87
C PHE A 85 5.26 0.72 10.86
N TRP A 86 4.79 1.12 12.06
CA TRP A 86 5.64 1.79 13.05
C TRP A 86 6.77 0.90 13.53
N ARG A 87 6.49 -0.38 13.80
CA ARG A 87 7.52 -1.36 14.14
C ARG A 87 8.57 -1.50 13.04
N LYS A 88 8.18 -1.36 11.77
CA LYS A 88 9.11 -1.36 10.65
C LYS A 88 9.91 -0.06 10.58
N MET A 89 9.28 1.08 10.78
CA MET A 89 9.93 2.39 10.78
C MET A 89 10.97 2.53 11.89
N ASP A 90 10.66 2.06 13.11
CA ASP A 90 11.62 2.05 14.23
C ASP A 90 12.87 1.24 13.89
N LYS A 91 12.70 0.09 13.23
CA LYS A 91 13.81 -0.74 12.74
C LYS A 91 14.57 -0.11 11.57
N LEU A 92 13.93 0.76 10.79
CA LEU A 92 14.58 1.45 9.66
C LEU A 92 15.36 2.67 10.14
N ALA A 93 14.86 3.37 11.17
CA ALA A 93 15.50 4.54 11.76
C ALA A 93 16.87 4.25 12.35
N THR A 94 17.14 3.00 12.76
CA THR A 94 18.44 2.55 13.27
C THR A 94 19.43 2.14 12.18
N ARG A 95 19.03 2.13 10.90
CA ARG A 95 19.88 1.64 9.81
C ARG A 95 20.75 2.75 9.24
N GLU A 96 21.99 2.40 8.93
CA GLU A 96 22.87 3.26 8.14
C GLU A 96 22.38 3.37 6.70
N SER A 97 22.45 4.58 6.15
CA SER A 97 22.25 4.81 4.71
C SER A 97 23.60 4.68 3.99
N ARG A 98 23.58 4.06 2.80
CA ARG A 98 24.77 3.97 1.93
C ARG A 98 24.43 4.32 0.50
N MET A 99 25.42 4.78 -0.25
CA MET A 99 25.30 5.07 -1.66
C MET A 99 25.60 3.82 -2.49
N ILE A 100 24.64 3.37 -3.30
CA ILE A 100 24.79 2.23 -4.20
C ILE A 100 24.31 2.66 -5.59
N ASN A 101 25.16 2.53 -6.61
CA ASN A 101 24.87 2.94 -8.00
C ASN A 101 24.34 4.37 -8.11
N GLY A 102 24.92 5.30 -7.33
CA GLY A 102 24.52 6.71 -7.32
C GLY A 102 23.18 7.00 -6.62
N ARG A 103 22.59 6.02 -5.91
CA ARG A 103 21.33 6.19 -5.17
C ARG A 103 21.53 5.84 -3.70
N ILE A 104 20.84 6.57 -2.81
CA ILE A 104 20.83 6.26 -1.39
C ILE A 104 19.97 5.01 -1.17
N ARG A 105 20.50 4.04 -0.42
CA ARG A 105 19.78 2.84 0.03
C ARG A 105 19.87 2.71 1.54
N VAL A 106 18.72 2.43 2.16
CA VAL A 106 18.60 2.08 3.59
C VAL A 106 18.26 0.60 3.68
N SER A 107 19.21 -0.24 4.10
CA SER A 107 19.03 -1.69 4.19
C SER A 107 19.65 -2.30 5.44
N GLU A 108 19.08 -3.41 5.91
CA GLU A 108 19.75 -4.30 6.85
C GLU A 108 20.87 -4.98 6.06
N PHE A 109 22.09 -4.46 6.19
CA PHE A 109 23.26 -5.16 5.70
C PHE A 109 23.49 -6.31 6.68
N ARG A 110 23.05 -7.52 6.31
CA ARG A 110 23.59 -8.73 6.93
C ARG A 110 24.95 -8.92 6.27
N ASP A 111 26.02 -8.77 7.04
CA ASP A 111 27.36 -9.08 6.57
C ASP A 111 27.33 -10.49 5.95
N ALA A 112 27.91 -10.59 4.75
CA ALA A 112 27.97 -11.81 3.96
C ALA A 112 28.70 -12.94 4.70
#